data_AF-A0A950KB99-F1
#
_entry.id   AF-A0A950KB99-F1
#
_cell.length_a   1.000
_cell.length_b   1.000
_cell.length_c   1.000
_cell.angle_alpha   90.00
_cell.angle_beta   90.00
_cell.angle_gamma   90.00
#
_symmetry.space_group_name_H-M   'P 1'
#
loop_
_entity.id
_entity.type
_entity.pdbx_description
1 polymer ?
#
loop_
_entity_poly.entity_id
_entity_poly.type
_entity_poly.pdbx_seq_one_letter_code
_entity_poly.pdbx_strand_id
1 'polypeptide(L)'
;MKTLLALLILCGAAWAQDKPRDGDAPRPERPREGARPGQPGPRDGDRPPAPREGGRRPVPPFNPDEVREWLQANEPQTFARLAELQSSNRREDVARILENASVRMRELNDLKTRDPKGYERVQELRRLEREGVELAEQARRAAPDQKDEVTKKLQENLGKQFDLREEQRVREIAELKRRVESLEKSLGERKAGKEKIVEKRRRELMGEKVDEEW
;
A
#
# COMPACT_ATOMS: atom_id res chain seq x y z
N MET A 1 34.59 25.93 36.80
CA MET A 1 33.91 24.62 36.66
C MET A 1 33.77 24.29 35.18
N LYS A 2 34.86 23.76 34.63
CA LYS A 2 35.01 23.25 33.27
C LYS A 2 35.33 21.76 33.42
N THR A 3 35.02 20.96 32.40
CA THR A 3 35.25 19.51 32.23
C THR A 3 34.19 18.57 32.82
N LEU A 4 33.17 18.26 32.01
CA LEU A 4 32.48 16.95 31.94
C LEU A 4 31.41 17.00 30.83
N LEU A 5 31.83 17.02 29.57
CA LEU A 5 30.91 16.82 28.44
C LEU A 5 31.68 16.32 27.22
N ALA A 6 32.16 15.09 27.29
CA ALA A 6 32.83 14.44 26.16
C ALA A 6 32.68 12.92 26.29
N LEU A 7 31.47 12.39 26.08
CA LEU A 7 31.25 10.97 25.76
C LEU A 7 29.78 10.74 25.40
N LEU A 8 29.39 10.96 24.13
CA LEU A 8 28.18 10.40 23.50
C LEU A 8 28.09 10.82 22.01
N ILE A 9 29.12 10.49 21.24
CA ILE A 9 29.05 10.47 19.77
C ILE A 9 29.78 9.20 19.37
N LEU A 10 29.05 8.07 19.19
CA LEU A 10 29.49 6.86 18.48
C LEU A 10 28.43 5.74 18.62
N CYS A 11 27.21 5.94 18.12
CA CYS A 11 26.24 4.85 17.91
C CYS A 11 25.29 5.26 16.77
N GLY A 12 25.68 5.05 15.52
CA GLY A 12 24.77 5.38 14.41
C GLY A 12 25.27 5.15 12.98
N ALA A 13 26.28 4.30 12.76
CA ALA A 13 26.78 4.03 11.40
C ALA A 13 27.08 2.53 11.18
N ALA A 14 26.12 1.66 11.51
CA ALA A 14 26.26 0.20 11.36
C ALA A 14 25.19 -0.46 10.48
N TRP A 15 24.49 0.28 9.63
CA TRP A 15 23.46 -0.25 8.72
C TRP A 15 23.55 0.37 7.32
N ALA A 16 24.71 0.32 6.69
CA ALA A 16 24.83 0.57 5.24
C ALA A 16 26.15 -0.01 4.72
N GLN A 17 26.37 -1.30 4.93
CA GLN A 17 27.37 -2.03 4.17
C GLN A 17 26.61 -3.14 3.46
N ASP A 18 26.10 -2.80 2.27
CA ASP A 18 25.68 -3.77 1.27
C ASP A 18 26.95 -4.54 0.90
N LYS A 19 27.25 -5.59 1.67
CA LYS A 19 28.25 -6.56 1.27
C LYS A 19 27.73 -7.17 -0.04
N PRO A 20 28.52 -7.17 -1.13
CA PRO A 20 28.16 -7.96 -2.29
C PRO A 20 27.87 -9.38 -1.79
N ARG A 21 26.71 -9.89 -2.18
CA ARG A 21 26.25 -11.21 -1.78
C ARG A 21 27.17 -12.22 -2.46
N ASP A 22 28.27 -12.58 -1.78
CA ASP A 22 29.13 -13.71 -2.14
C ASP A 22 28.26 -14.97 -2.15
N GLY A 23 27.69 -15.28 -3.31
CA GLY A 23 26.60 -16.24 -3.39
C GLY A 23 25.90 -16.36 -4.74
N ASP A 24 26.18 -15.48 -5.72
CA ASP A 24 25.81 -15.72 -7.12
C ASP A 24 26.75 -16.76 -7.77
N ALA A 25 26.98 -17.87 -7.06
CA ALA A 25 27.39 -19.09 -7.73
C ALA A 25 26.20 -19.51 -8.61
N PRO A 26 26.42 -19.81 -9.91
CA PRO A 26 25.37 -20.32 -10.77
C PRO A 26 24.73 -21.52 -10.09
N ARG A 27 23.44 -21.38 -9.78
CA ARG A 27 22.65 -22.42 -9.14
C ARG A 27 22.82 -23.68 -10.01
N PRO A 28 23.38 -24.79 -9.49
CA PRO A 28 23.57 -25.99 -10.27
C PRO A 28 22.21 -26.38 -10.84
N GLU A 29 22.16 -26.56 -12.16
CA GLU A 29 20.96 -27.01 -12.86
C GLU A 29 20.47 -28.27 -12.14
N ARG A 30 19.32 -28.16 -11.47
CA ARG A 30 18.68 -29.34 -10.91
C ARG A 30 18.43 -30.28 -12.09
N PRO A 31 18.86 -31.54 -12.02
CA PRO A 31 18.49 -32.54 -13.01
C PRO A 31 16.98 -32.46 -13.21
N ARG A 32 16.55 -32.23 -14.45
CA ARG A 32 15.14 -32.35 -14.83
C ARG A 32 14.74 -33.78 -14.51
N GLU A 33 14.17 -33.99 -13.31
CA GLU A 33 13.52 -35.22 -12.93
C GLU A 33 12.53 -35.56 -14.05
N GLY A 34 12.77 -36.72 -14.66
CA GLY A 34 12.03 -37.19 -15.81
C GLY A 34 10.53 -37.04 -15.59
N ALA A 35 9.86 -36.54 -16.63
CA ALA A 35 8.42 -36.44 -16.68
C ALA A 35 7.81 -37.77 -16.23
N ARG A 36 7.25 -37.78 -15.01
CA ARG A 36 6.49 -38.93 -14.53
C ARG A 36 5.33 -39.13 -15.51
N PRO A 37 5.14 -40.34 -16.06
CA PRO A 37 3.98 -40.62 -16.90
C PRO A 37 2.73 -40.26 -16.11
N GLY A 38 1.94 -39.34 -16.67
CA GLY A 38 0.83 -38.69 -15.99
C GLY A 38 -0.15 -39.71 -15.44
N GLN A 39 -0.33 -39.70 -14.12
CA GLN A 39 -1.51 -40.32 -13.52
C GLN A 39 -2.75 -39.62 -14.10
N PRO A 40 -3.75 -40.35 -14.60
CA PRO A 40 -5.02 -39.78 -15.00
C PRO A 40 -5.63 -39.09 -13.78
N GLY A 41 -5.68 -37.76 -13.81
CA GLY A 41 -6.32 -36.99 -12.77
C GLY A 41 -7.82 -37.35 -12.66
N PRO A 42 -8.42 -37.20 -11.47
CA PRO A 42 -9.87 -37.36 -11.31
C PRO A 42 -10.61 -36.47 -12.31
N ARG A 43 -11.59 -37.06 -13.02
CA ARG A 43 -12.42 -36.37 -14.02
C ARG A 43 -12.99 -35.08 -13.43
N ASP A 44 -12.66 -33.94 -14.05
CA ASP A 44 -13.08 -32.57 -13.72
C ASP A 44 -14.58 -32.29 -13.94
N GLY A 45 -15.46 -33.27 -13.67
CA GLY A 45 -16.90 -33.15 -13.92
C GLY A 45 -17.67 -32.36 -12.85
N ASP A 46 -17.22 -32.38 -11.60
CA ASP A 46 -18.03 -31.93 -10.46
C ASP A 46 -17.36 -30.84 -9.60
N ARG A 47 -16.29 -30.22 -10.09
CA ARG A 47 -15.72 -29.06 -9.38
C ARG A 47 -16.56 -27.83 -9.74
N PRO A 48 -17.30 -27.22 -8.79
CA PRO A 48 -17.92 -25.93 -9.06
C PRO A 48 -16.83 -24.98 -9.54
N PRO A 49 -17.09 -24.18 -10.58
CA PRO A 49 -16.08 -23.29 -11.14
C PRO A 49 -15.52 -22.46 -9.98
N ALA A 50 -14.20 -22.55 -9.76
CA ALA A 50 -13.55 -21.74 -8.76
C ALA A 50 -14.02 -20.29 -8.98
N PRO A 51 -14.49 -19.56 -7.94
CA PRO A 51 -14.92 -18.19 -8.10
C PRO A 51 -13.78 -17.48 -8.82
N ARG A 52 -14.03 -17.06 -10.08
CA ARG A 52 -12.99 -16.59 -11.00
C ARG A 52 -12.16 -15.56 -10.23
N GLU A 53 -10.95 -15.99 -9.88
CA GLU A 53 -10.05 -15.24 -9.03
C GLU A 53 -9.76 -13.94 -9.77
N GLY A 54 -10.38 -12.85 -9.31
CA GLY A 54 -10.11 -11.51 -9.80
C GLY A 54 -10.46 -11.29 -11.27
N GLY A 55 -11.68 -11.59 -11.69
CA GLY A 55 -12.29 -10.83 -12.80
C GLY A 55 -12.33 -9.36 -12.37
N ARG A 56 -11.25 -8.62 -12.61
CA ARG A 56 -11.13 -7.19 -12.29
C ARG A 56 -12.37 -6.56 -12.90
N ARG A 57 -13.25 -6.02 -12.04
CA ARG A 57 -14.41 -5.28 -12.53
C ARG A 57 -13.86 -4.27 -13.54
N PRO A 58 -14.37 -4.21 -14.78
CA PRO A 58 -13.89 -3.27 -15.76
C PRO A 58 -13.92 -1.89 -15.11
N VAL A 59 -12.74 -1.27 -14.98
CA VAL A 59 -12.62 0.04 -14.36
C VAL A 59 -13.36 1.00 -15.30
N PRO A 60 -14.36 1.76 -14.83
CA PRO A 60 -15.03 2.73 -15.67
C PRO A 60 -13.99 3.65 -16.33
N PRO A 61 -14.13 3.97 -17.63
CA PRO A 61 -13.25 4.93 -18.27
C PRO A 61 -13.28 6.23 -17.47
N PHE A 62 -12.11 6.84 -17.24
CA PHE A 62 -12.05 8.10 -16.50
C PHE A 62 -12.29 9.28 -17.45
N ASN A 63 -12.93 10.33 -16.95
CA ASN A 63 -13.08 11.58 -17.66
C ASN A 63 -11.80 12.42 -17.48
N PRO A 64 -11.05 12.75 -18.56
CA PRO A 64 -9.80 13.50 -18.46
C PRO A 64 -9.99 14.89 -17.83
N ASP A 65 -11.13 15.53 -18.04
CA ASP A 65 -11.39 16.89 -17.58
C ASP A 65 -11.62 16.93 -16.07
N GLU A 66 -12.38 15.97 -15.52
CA GLU A 66 -12.54 15.80 -14.07
C GLU A 66 -11.19 15.58 -13.37
N VAL A 67 -10.31 14.78 -13.98
CA VAL A 67 -8.97 14.53 -13.43
C VAL A 67 -8.11 15.80 -13.46
N ARG A 68 -8.25 16.64 -14.50
CA ARG A 68 -7.55 17.94 -14.58
C ARG A 68 -8.01 18.90 -13.50
N GLU A 69 -9.32 19.05 -13.32
CA GLU A 69 -9.91 19.87 -12.25
C GLU A 69 -9.46 19.39 -10.88
N TRP A 70 -9.48 18.07 -10.67
CA TRP A 70 -9.01 17.48 -9.43
C TRP A 70 -7.52 17.74 -9.18
N LEU A 71 -6.67 17.60 -10.20
CA LEU A 71 -5.24 17.91 -10.12
C LEU A 71 -5.00 19.38 -9.80
N GLN A 72 -5.76 20.29 -10.40
CA GLN A 72 -5.65 21.72 -10.13
C GLN A 72 -5.94 22.05 -8.67
N ALA A 73 -6.99 21.44 -8.11
CA ALA A 73 -7.39 21.69 -6.72
C ALA A 73 -6.49 20.99 -5.68
N ASN A 74 -5.96 19.80 -5.98
CA ASN A 74 -5.31 18.94 -4.97
C ASN A 74 -3.79 18.79 -5.17
N GLU A 75 -3.29 18.89 -6.41
CA GLU A 75 -1.89 18.65 -6.79
C GLU A 75 -1.38 19.70 -7.80
N PRO A 76 -1.34 20.99 -7.41
CA PRO A 76 -1.07 22.10 -8.35
C PRO A 76 0.28 21.98 -9.08
N GLN A 77 1.30 21.40 -8.42
CA GLN A 77 2.61 21.15 -9.05
C GLN A 77 2.51 20.12 -10.18
N THR A 78 1.69 19.08 -10.02
CA THR A 78 1.47 18.08 -11.07
C THR A 78 0.62 18.66 -12.20
N PHE A 79 -0.35 19.53 -11.86
CA PHE A 79 -1.11 20.27 -12.85
C PHE A 79 -0.23 21.22 -13.69
N ALA A 80 0.70 21.96 -13.06
CA ALA A 80 1.64 22.81 -13.77
C ALA A 80 2.54 22.00 -14.73
N ARG A 81 3.06 20.86 -14.27
CA ARG A 81 3.82 19.93 -15.11
C ARG A 81 2.99 19.37 -16.27
N LEU A 82 1.72 19.08 -16.02
CA LEU A 82 0.79 18.63 -17.07
C LEU A 82 0.63 19.71 -18.16
N ALA A 83 0.46 20.98 -17.76
CA ALA A 83 0.33 22.11 -18.69
C ALA A 83 1.60 22.32 -19.54
N GLU A 84 2.79 22.19 -18.93
CA GLU A 84 4.07 22.24 -19.65
C GLU A 84 4.18 21.12 -20.71
N LEU A 85 3.84 19.88 -20.34
CA LEU A 85 3.86 18.74 -21.26
C LEU A 85 2.84 18.89 -22.39
N GLN A 86 1.68 19.51 -22.11
CA GLN A 86 0.71 19.85 -23.15
C GLN A 86 1.25 20.88 -24.14
N SER A 87 1.91 21.95 -23.65
CA SER A 87 2.49 22.99 -24.51
C SER A 87 3.62 22.46 -25.42
N SER A 88 4.35 21.45 -24.96
CA SER A 88 5.41 20.76 -25.70
C SER A 88 4.91 19.58 -26.57
N ASN A 89 3.58 19.39 -26.69
CA ASN A 89 2.93 18.32 -27.47
C ASN A 89 3.35 16.88 -27.07
N ARG A 90 3.71 16.66 -25.80
CA ARG A 90 4.08 15.34 -25.26
C ARG A 90 2.86 14.52 -24.83
N ARG A 91 2.05 14.10 -25.81
CA ARG A 91 0.73 13.47 -25.56
C ARG A 91 0.78 12.20 -24.71
N GLU A 92 1.78 11.34 -24.90
CA GLU A 92 1.90 10.08 -24.15
C GLU A 92 2.18 10.31 -22.66
N ASP A 93 3.02 11.29 -22.34
CA ASP A 93 3.32 11.64 -20.95
C ASP A 93 2.12 12.28 -20.24
N VAL A 94 1.37 13.11 -20.97
CA VAL A 94 0.10 13.68 -20.50
C VAL A 94 -0.90 12.55 -20.18
N ALA A 95 -1.08 11.58 -21.08
CA ALA A 95 -1.97 10.44 -20.86
C ALA A 95 -1.56 9.63 -19.62
N ARG A 96 -0.26 9.37 -19.45
CA ARG A 96 0.28 8.65 -18.30
C ARG A 96 0.04 9.38 -16.97
N ILE A 97 0.22 10.70 -16.95
CA ILE A 97 -0.05 11.51 -15.75
C ILE A 97 -1.54 11.46 -15.41
N LEU A 98 -2.42 11.63 -16.40
CA LEU A 98 -3.86 11.59 -16.19
C LEU A 98 -4.34 10.22 -15.73
N GLU A 99 -3.82 9.13 -16.30
CA GLU A 99 -4.15 7.77 -15.87
C GLU A 99 -3.75 7.54 -14.41
N ASN A 100 -2.50 7.86 -14.04
CA ASN A 100 -2.02 7.74 -12.67
C ASN A 100 -2.79 8.65 -11.69
N ALA A 101 -3.16 9.86 -12.12
CA ALA A 101 -3.99 10.77 -11.32
C ALA A 101 -5.41 10.24 -11.15
N SER A 102 -5.99 9.60 -12.17
CA SER A 102 -7.34 9.03 -12.10
C SER A 102 -7.46 7.93 -11.04
N VAL A 103 -6.42 7.08 -10.91
CA VAL A 103 -6.37 6.03 -9.88
C VAL A 103 -6.33 6.66 -8.49
N ARG A 104 -5.42 7.62 -8.28
CA ARG A 104 -5.27 8.32 -6.99
C ARG A 104 -6.53 9.11 -6.62
N MET A 105 -7.19 9.75 -7.59
CA MET A 105 -8.45 10.46 -7.40
C MET A 105 -9.55 9.51 -6.90
N ARG A 106 -9.71 8.33 -7.54
CA ARG A 106 -10.67 7.31 -7.11
C ARG A 106 -10.36 6.80 -5.71
N GLU A 107 -9.11 6.44 -5.42
CA GLU A 107 -8.70 5.96 -4.10
C GLU A 107 -9.01 6.98 -2.99
N LEU A 108 -8.78 8.27 -3.26
CA LEU A 108 -9.10 9.33 -2.31
C LEU A 108 -10.59 9.61 -2.16
N ASN A 109 -11.38 9.51 -3.24
CA ASN A 109 -12.83 9.64 -3.17
C ASN A 109 -13.46 8.46 -2.41
N ASP A 110 -12.96 7.24 -2.64
CA ASP A 110 -13.36 6.05 -1.90
C ASP A 110 -12.97 6.20 -0.43
N LEU A 111 -11.75 6.68 -0.15
CA LEU A 111 -11.31 6.96 1.21
C LEU A 111 -12.19 8.02 1.89
N LYS A 112 -12.51 9.11 1.21
CA LYS A 112 -13.38 10.17 1.72
C LYS A 112 -14.76 9.66 2.11
N THR A 113 -15.29 8.72 1.33
CA THR A 113 -16.61 8.12 1.58
C THR A 113 -16.59 7.13 2.74
N ARG A 114 -15.56 6.26 2.80
CA ARG A 114 -15.48 5.19 3.81
C ARG A 114 -14.89 5.63 5.16
N ASP A 115 -13.93 6.56 5.14
CA ASP A 115 -13.22 7.08 6.30
C ASP A 115 -12.84 8.56 6.08
N PRO A 116 -13.78 9.51 6.32
CA PRO A 116 -13.52 10.94 6.18
C PRO A 116 -12.31 11.44 6.98
N LYS A 117 -12.10 10.90 8.19
CA LYS A 117 -10.95 11.27 9.03
C LYS A 117 -9.63 10.73 8.45
N GLY A 118 -9.67 9.57 7.80
CA GLY A 118 -8.54 9.04 7.03
C GLY A 118 -8.19 9.94 5.85
N TYR A 119 -9.20 10.40 5.12
CA TYR A 119 -9.00 11.34 4.02
C TYR A 119 -8.33 12.64 4.46
N GLU A 120 -8.84 13.28 5.53
CA GLU A 120 -8.26 14.51 6.07
C GLU A 120 -6.78 14.33 6.45
N ARG A 121 -6.44 13.23 7.12
CA ARG A 121 -5.05 12.92 7.49
C ARG A 121 -4.15 12.72 6.28
N VAL A 122 -4.63 12.03 5.24
CA VAL A 122 -3.85 11.85 4.00
C VAL A 122 -3.65 13.19 3.28
N GLN A 123 -4.65 14.05 3.25
CA GLN A 123 -4.53 15.39 2.68
C GLN A 123 -3.53 16.25 3.46
N GLU A 124 -3.60 16.21 4.79
CA GLU A 124 -2.67 16.93 5.66
C GLU A 124 -1.23 16.43 5.49
N LEU A 125 -1.02 15.11 5.43
CA LEU A 125 0.31 14.54 5.19
C LEU A 125 0.87 15.01 3.83
N ARG A 126 0.06 14.98 2.77
CA ARG A 126 0.46 15.48 1.44
C ARG A 126 0.79 16.97 1.45
N ARG A 127 0.04 17.78 2.20
CA ARG A 127 0.32 19.21 2.37
C ARG A 127 1.68 19.41 3.03
N LEU A 128 1.93 18.71 4.15
CA LEU A 128 3.20 18.78 4.87
C LEU A 128 4.38 18.30 4.02
N GLU A 129 4.20 17.24 3.23
CA GLU A 129 5.23 16.73 2.31
C GLU A 129 5.64 17.79 1.27
N ARG A 130 4.67 18.51 0.68
CA ARG A 130 4.96 19.61 -0.25
C ARG A 130 5.71 20.75 0.43
N GLU A 131 5.22 21.19 1.58
CA GLU A 131 5.88 22.23 2.37
C GLU A 131 7.30 21.84 2.77
N GLY A 132 7.52 20.57 3.11
CA GLY A 132 8.85 20.04 3.42
C GLY A 132 9.80 20.13 2.23
N VAL A 133 9.34 19.81 1.01
CA VAL A 133 10.15 19.96 -0.21
C VAL A 133 10.49 21.44 -0.47
N GLU A 134 9.53 22.34 -0.31
CA GLU A 134 9.74 23.78 -0.49
C GLU A 134 10.71 24.35 0.56
N LEU A 135 10.55 23.98 1.82
CA LEU A 135 11.47 24.37 2.91
C LEU A 135 12.88 23.83 2.67
N ALA A 136 13.01 22.60 2.16
CA ALA A 136 14.31 22.03 1.82
C ALA A 136 15.00 22.78 0.67
N GLU A 137 14.25 23.17 -0.38
CA GLU A 137 14.76 24.04 -1.45
C GLU A 137 15.16 25.42 -0.92
N GLN A 138 14.34 26.03 -0.07
CA GLN A 138 14.65 27.31 0.56
C GLN A 138 15.92 27.22 1.41
N ALA A 139 16.08 26.18 2.24
CA ALA A 139 17.26 25.98 3.07
C ALA A 139 18.55 25.78 2.25
N ARG A 140 18.44 25.18 1.06
CA ARG A 140 19.58 25.04 0.12
C ARG A 140 20.01 26.39 -0.48
N ARG A 141 19.08 27.32 -0.68
CA ARG A 141 19.32 28.63 -1.33
C ARG A 141 19.50 29.79 -0.35
N ALA A 142 19.13 29.62 0.91
CA ALA A 142 19.19 30.65 1.93
C ALA A 142 20.63 31.10 2.22
N ALA A 143 20.79 32.40 2.51
CA ALA A 143 22.04 32.94 3.01
C ALA A 143 22.37 32.35 4.41
N PRO A 144 23.64 32.33 4.84
CA PRO A 144 24.05 31.68 6.09
C PRO A 144 23.28 32.13 7.34
N ASP A 145 22.90 33.40 7.40
CA ASP A 145 22.13 34.02 8.49
C ASP A 145 20.66 33.61 8.54
N GLN A 146 20.06 33.26 7.39
CA GLN A 146 18.67 32.81 7.28
C GLN A 146 18.52 31.30 7.33
N LYS A 147 19.60 30.57 7.06
CA LYS A 147 19.60 29.11 6.90
C LYS A 147 19.15 28.39 8.17
N ASP A 148 19.53 28.88 9.34
CA ASP A 148 19.16 28.25 10.62
C ASP A 148 17.65 28.31 10.87
N GLU A 149 17.00 29.44 10.55
CA GLU A 149 15.56 29.58 10.71
C GLU A 149 14.77 28.65 9.78
N VAL A 150 15.14 28.61 8.49
CA VAL A 150 14.49 27.72 7.51
C VAL A 150 14.73 26.25 7.87
N THR A 151 15.94 25.90 8.33
CA THR A 151 16.26 24.54 8.79
C THR A 151 15.40 24.14 9.98
N LYS A 152 15.17 25.04 10.94
CA LYS A 152 14.28 24.78 12.07
C LYS A 152 12.83 24.53 11.62
N LYS A 153 12.31 25.35 10.70
CA LYS A 153 10.96 25.14 10.12
C LYS A 153 10.85 23.79 9.40
N LEU A 154 11.89 23.40 8.64
CA LEU A 154 11.95 22.10 8.00
C LEU A 154 11.91 20.96 9.03
N GLN A 155 12.69 21.07 10.11
CA GLN A 155 12.71 20.08 11.19
C GLN A 155 11.33 19.95 11.86
N GLU A 156 10.66 21.06 12.16
CA GLU A 156 9.30 21.05 12.73
C GLU A 156 8.28 20.41 11.76
N ASN A 157 8.36 20.71 10.46
CA ASN A 157 7.51 20.08 9.45
C ASN A 157 7.74 18.56 9.37
N LEU A 158 9.00 18.12 9.37
CA LEU A 158 9.35 16.69 9.38
C LEU A 158 8.88 15.98 10.65
N GLY A 159 8.93 16.64 11.81
CA GLY A 159 8.36 16.14 13.05
C GLY A 159 6.85 15.87 12.91
N LYS A 160 6.10 16.84 12.39
CA LYS A 160 4.65 16.67 12.13
C LYS A 160 4.35 15.52 11.16
N GLN A 161 5.15 15.36 10.10
CA GLN A 161 5.00 14.23 9.17
C GLN A 161 5.25 12.89 9.87
N PHE A 162 6.25 12.82 10.75
CA PHE A 162 6.56 11.62 11.52
C PHE A 162 5.39 11.24 12.44
N ASP A 163 4.89 12.20 13.22
CA ASP A 163 3.79 11.98 14.16
C ASP A 163 2.52 11.48 13.44
N LEU A 164 2.17 12.09 12.30
CA LEU A 164 1.01 11.64 11.49
C LEU A 164 1.19 10.22 10.94
N ARG A 165 2.41 9.86 10.50
CA ARG A 165 2.70 8.50 10.02
C ARG A 165 2.66 7.50 11.17
N GLU A 166 3.20 7.84 12.34
CA GLU A 166 3.12 7.00 13.54
C GLU A 166 1.66 6.77 13.95
N GLU A 167 0.84 7.82 14.00
CA GLU A 167 -0.58 7.70 14.29
C GLU A 167 -1.30 6.79 13.27
N GLN A 168 -0.97 6.92 11.99
CA GLN A 168 -1.51 6.04 10.95
C GLN A 168 -1.12 4.58 11.19
N ARG A 169 0.13 4.30 11.56
CA ARG A 169 0.59 2.93 11.88
C ARG A 169 -0.09 2.37 13.12
N VAL A 170 -0.27 3.16 14.17
CA VAL A 170 -1.00 2.74 15.37
C VAL A 170 -2.43 2.31 15.04
N ARG A 171 -3.12 3.06 14.18
CA ARG A 171 -4.48 2.73 13.72
C ARG A 171 -4.52 1.48 12.85
N GLU A 172 -3.57 1.34 11.92
CA GLU A 172 -3.42 0.14 11.09
C GLU A 172 -3.20 -1.10 11.96
N ILE A 173 -2.34 -1.02 12.97
CA ILE A 173 -2.12 -2.09 13.95
C ILE A 173 -3.42 -2.44 14.69
N ALA A 174 -4.20 -1.44 15.11
CA ALA A 174 -5.46 -1.66 15.80
C ALA A 174 -6.51 -2.36 14.90
N GLU A 175 -6.61 -1.98 13.63
CA GLU A 175 -7.50 -2.61 12.65
C GLU A 175 -7.09 -4.06 12.36
N LEU A 176 -5.79 -4.30 12.15
CA LEU A 176 -5.25 -5.63 11.94
C LEU A 176 -5.52 -6.55 13.13
N LYS A 177 -5.36 -6.04 14.37
CA LYS A 177 -5.70 -6.80 15.59
C LYS A 177 -7.17 -7.22 15.62
N ARG A 178 -8.10 -6.30 15.32
CA ARG A 178 -9.55 -6.63 15.25
C ARG A 178 -9.85 -7.69 14.19
N ARG A 179 -9.17 -7.61 13.03
CA ARG A 179 -9.33 -8.59 11.96
C ARG A 179 -8.81 -9.97 12.37
N VAL A 180 -7.67 -10.03 13.05
CA VAL A 180 -7.12 -11.28 13.60
C VAL A 180 -8.11 -11.89 14.60
N GLU A 181 -8.59 -11.11 15.57
CA GLU A 181 -9.57 -11.57 16.56
C GLU A 181 -10.85 -12.10 15.91
N SER A 182 -11.38 -11.39 14.91
CA SER A 182 -12.56 -11.84 14.16
C SER A 182 -12.33 -13.16 13.41
N LEU A 183 -11.15 -13.36 12.83
CA LEU A 183 -10.78 -14.60 12.13
C LEU A 183 -10.60 -15.75 13.12
N GLU A 184 -9.96 -15.50 14.26
CA GLU A 184 -9.80 -16.48 15.33
C GLU A 184 -11.15 -16.93 15.88
N LYS A 185 -12.09 -15.99 16.09
CA LYS A 185 -13.47 -16.30 16.50
C LYS A 185 -14.17 -17.19 15.47
N SER A 186 -14.15 -16.80 14.19
CA SER A 186 -14.77 -17.60 13.10
C SER A 186 -14.16 -19.00 13.01
N LEU A 187 -12.84 -19.11 13.20
CA LEU A 187 -12.14 -20.39 13.21
C LEU A 187 -12.52 -21.24 14.44
N GLY A 188 -12.70 -20.61 15.60
CA GLY A 188 -13.22 -21.25 16.81
C GLY A 188 -14.63 -21.81 16.61
N GLU A 189 -15.54 -21.01 16.06
CA GLU A 189 -16.91 -21.43 15.72
C GLU A 189 -16.91 -22.61 14.73
N ARG A 190 -16.06 -22.55 13.69
CA ARG A 190 -15.92 -23.63 12.72
C ARG A 190 -15.35 -24.90 13.35
N LYS A 191 -14.39 -24.80 14.26
CA LYS A 191 -13.83 -25.94 15.00
C LYS A 191 -14.89 -26.58 15.89
N ALA A 192 -15.67 -25.77 16.61
CA ALA A 192 -16.78 -26.25 17.44
C ALA A 192 -17.87 -26.93 16.59
N GLY A 193 -18.12 -26.42 15.39
CA GLY A 193 -19.05 -27.00 14.42
C GLY A 193 -18.48 -28.13 13.55
N LYS A 194 -17.22 -28.56 13.76
CA LYS A 194 -16.53 -29.49 12.86
C LYS A 194 -17.30 -30.79 12.66
N GLU A 195 -17.73 -31.44 13.73
CA GLU A 195 -18.44 -32.72 13.63
C GLU A 195 -19.76 -32.59 12.87
N LYS A 196 -20.50 -31.47 13.06
CA LYS A 196 -21.71 -31.18 12.29
C LYS A 196 -21.41 -30.98 10.81
N ILE A 197 -20.36 -30.24 10.47
CA ILE A 197 -19.92 -30.01 9.08
C ILE A 197 -19.51 -31.35 8.42
N VAL A 198 -18.76 -32.19 9.13
CA VAL A 198 -18.32 -33.50 8.65
C VAL A 198 -19.51 -34.42 8.43
N GLU A 199 -20.45 -34.49 9.38
CA GLU A 199 -21.66 -35.31 9.26
C GLU A 199 -22.54 -34.84 8.11
N LYS A 200 -22.77 -33.52 7.96
CA LYS A 200 -23.48 -32.97 6.80
C LYS A 200 -22.83 -33.41 5.50
N ARG A 201 -21.51 -33.26 5.38
CA ARG A 201 -20.78 -33.65 4.18
C ARG A 201 -20.84 -35.16 3.94
N ARG A 202 -20.81 -35.98 5.00
CA ARG A 202 -21.01 -37.43 4.90
C ARG A 202 -22.37 -37.75 4.29
N ARG A 203 -23.46 -37.16 4.78
CA ARG A 203 -24.83 -37.39 4.28
C ARG A 203 -24.99 -36.98 2.82
N GLU A 204 -24.49 -35.79 2.46
CA GLU A 204 -24.48 -35.32 1.07
C GLU A 204 -23.80 -36.33 0.13
N LEU A 205 -22.65 -36.88 0.52
CA LEU A 205 -21.90 -37.85 -0.27
C LEU A 205 -22.59 -39.22 -0.37
N MET A 206 -23.41 -39.58 0.62
CA MET A 206 -24.21 -40.80 0.61
C MET A 206 -25.53 -40.65 -0.17
N GLY A 207 -25.85 -39.45 -0.67
CA GLY A 207 -27.13 -39.17 -1.33
C GLY A 207 -28.33 -39.15 -0.37
N GLU A 208 -28.07 -39.05 0.93
CA GLU A 208 -29.11 -38.85 1.93
C GLU A 208 -29.69 -37.44 1.76
N LYS A 209 -31.02 -37.29 1.75
CA LYS A 209 -31.65 -35.96 1.70
C LYS A 209 -31.22 -35.17 2.94
N VAL A 210 -30.52 -34.06 2.71
CA VAL A 210 -30.18 -33.11 3.77
C VAL A 210 -31.32 -32.12 3.85
N ASP A 211 -32.02 -32.08 4.97
CA ASP A 211 -33.06 -31.06 5.21
C ASP A 211 -32.41 -29.67 5.10
N GLU A 212 -32.98 -28.81 4.26
CA GLU A 212 -32.43 -27.48 3.94
C GLU A 212 -32.54 -26.46 5.08
N GLU A 213 -33.26 -26.77 6.16
CA GLU A 213 -33.46 -25.87 7.31
C GLU A 213 -32.26 -25.82 8.29
N TRP A 214 -31.07 -26.20 7.83
CA TRP A 214 -29.82 -26.30 8.63
C TRP A 214 -28.82 -25.18 8.36
#